data_AF-A0A970T5S6-F1
#
_entry.id   AF-A0A970T5S6-F1
#
_cell.length_a   1.000
_cell.length_b   1.000
_cell.length_c   1.000
_cell.angle_alpha   90.00
_cell.angle_beta   90.00
_cell.angle_gamma   90.00
#
_symmetry.space_group_name_H-M   'P 1'
#
loop_
_entity.id
_entity.type
_entity.pdbx_description
1 polymer ?
#
loop_
_entity_poly.entity_id
_entity_poly.type
_entity_poly.pdbx_seq_one_letter_code
_entity_poly.pdbx_strand_id
1 'polypeptide(L)'
;MKKILILFSTLLLVASCEWFEFDNQEGYNAQVEGQFLDSKTGQPLQFGFPNTSTFSIIEEGWDGEATQTWYVKPNGTYINKLTFEGDYRIQTYNSNYYPLTEKFSLKKGGNTRDFTVTPYARILDPKIRYDAGTKQLTATFKVEHADPSKTNKMLVAFLGFTDRFVSDGFNNFTAATAKMSKDVPANGTTEISLFVDVSDKVANNAQFKYNRVHYVRIGALATGAGVNSSYRYNLSPVYEVSSDFQTIQEITNWTED
;
A
#
# COMPACT_ATOMS: atom_id res chain seq x y z
N MET A 1 60.46 -31.83 24.16
CA MET A 1 60.10 -31.02 22.96
C MET A 1 58.80 -31.48 22.31
N LYS A 2 58.63 -32.76 21.91
CA LYS A 2 57.35 -33.26 21.33
C LYS A 2 56.11 -33.01 22.20
N LYS A 3 56.19 -33.22 23.53
CA LYS A 3 55.07 -32.99 24.46
C LYS A 3 54.66 -31.51 24.59
N ILE A 4 55.63 -30.59 24.47
CA ILE A 4 55.38 -29.13 24.49
C ILE A 4 54.76 -28.67 23.16
N LEU A 5 55.22 -29.24 22.04
CA LEU A 5 54.66 -28.94 20.72
C LEU A 5 53.20 -29.41 20.58
N ILE A 6 52.88 -30.58 21.14
CA ILE A 6 51.51 -31.10 21.19
C ILE A 6 50.62 -30.21 22.05
N LEU A 7 51.11 -29.75 23.22
CA LEU A 7 50.36 -28.88 24.12
C LEU A 7 50.06 -27.51 23.48
N PHE A 8 51.00 -26.97 22.71
CA PHE A 8 50.84 -25.71 21.99
C PHE A 8 49.84 -25.84 20.81
N SER A 9 49.90 -26.94 20.06
CA SER A 9 48.92 -27.23 19.00
C SER A 9 47.50 -27.45 19.54
N THR A 10 47.34 -28.09 20.71
CA THR A 10 46.02 -28.24 21.32
C THR A 10 45.46 -26.92 21.84
N LEU A 11 46.32 -26.00 22.32
CA LEU A 11 45.88 -24.68 22.79
C LEU A 11 45.39 -23.79 21.63
N LEU A 12 46.05 -23.88 20.47
CA LEU A 12 45.65 -23.18 19.24
C LEU A 12 44.32 -23.69 18.68
N LEU A 13 44.03 -24.99 18.79
CA LEU A 13 42.75 -25.54 18.34
C LEU A 13 41.58 -25.09 19.23
N VAL A 14 41.77 -24.98 20.55
CA VAL A 14 40.72 -24.50 21.47
C VAL A 14 40.47 -23.00 21.31
N ALA A 15 41.54 -22.20 21.12
CA ALA A 15 41.40 -20.76 20.84
C ALA A 15 40.79 -20.46 19.46
N SER A 16 40.89 -21.38 18.50
CA SER A 16 40.31 -21.18 17.17
C SER A 16 38.78 -21.15 17.19
N CYS A 17 38.12 -21.88 18.11
CA CYS A 17 36.66 -21.86 18.23
C CYS A 17 36.11 -20.49 18.64
N GLU A 18 36.80 -19.78 19.54
CA GLU A 18 36.40 -18.41 19.95
C GLU A 18 36.69 -17.37 18.86
N TRP A 19 37.67 -17.62 17.98
CA TRP A 19 37.95 -16.74 16.83
C TRP A 19 36.93 -16.88 15.69
N PHE A 20 36.22 -18.01 15.59
CA PHE A 20 35.12 -18.19 14.64
C PHE A 20 33.82 -17.48 15.09
N GLU A 21 33.68 -17.05 16.34
CA GLU A 21 32.49 -16.32 16.81
C GLU A 21 32.40 -14.90 16.23
N PHE A 22 33.54 -14.29 15.90
CA PHE A 22 33.59 -12.93 15.32
C PHE A 22 32.93 -12.85 13.93
N ASP A 23 32.74 -13.99 13.26
CA ASP A 23 32.13 -14.09 11.93
C ASP A 23 30.69 -14.65 11.96
N ASN A 24 30.12 -14.84 13.16
CA ASN A 24 28.72 -15.26 13.33
C ASN A 24 27.86 -14.04 13.69
N GLN A 25 27.58 -13.17 12.72
CA GLN A 25 26.45 -12.26 12.89
C GLN A 25 25.17 -13.12 12.95
N GLU A 26 24.43 -13.06 14.05
CA GLU A 26 23.11 -13.71 14.12
C GLU A 26 22.28 -13.22 12.92
N GLY A 27 21.61 -14.14 12.22
CA GLY A 27 20.66 -13.76 11.16
C GLY A 27 19.50 -12.94 11.72
N TYR A 28 18.61 -12.47 10.83
CA TYR A 28 17.39 -11.76 11.23
C TYR A 28 16.69 -12.48 12.38
N ASN A 29 16.54 -11.77 13.51
CA ASN A 29 16.05 -12.35 14.76
C ASN A 29 14.69 -11.76 15.18
N ALA A 30 14.13 -10.84 14.40
CA ALA A 30 12.82 -10.26 14.61
C ALA A 30 11.98 -10.32 13.32
N GLN A 31 10.67 -10.24 13.51
CA GLN A 31 9.68 -10.03 12.46
C GLN A 31 8.64 -9.04 12.96
N VAL A 32 8.03 -8.30 12.03
CA VAL A 32 6.99 -7.32 12.33
C VAL A 32 5.87 -7.37 11.30
N GLU A 33 4.64 -7.28 11.79
CA GLU A 33 3.45 -7.11 10.97
C GLU A 33 2.60 -5.96 11.50
N GLY A 34 1.71 -5.44 10.67
CA GLY A 34 0.77 -4.42 11.11
C GLY A 34 0.00 -3.82 9.94
N GLN A 35 -0.64 -2.69 10.21
CA GLN A 35 -1.47 -2.00 9.23
C GLN A 35 -1.41 -0.48 9.36
N PHE A 36 -1.72 0.21 8.27
CA PHE A 36 -1.93 1.65 8.27
C PHE A 36 -3.41 1.96 8.47
N LEU A 37 -3.71 2.80 9.45
CA LEU A 37 -5.07 3.16 9.85
C LEU A 37 -5.33 4.64 9.63
N ASP A 38 -6.50 5.00 9.09
CA ASP A 38 -6.93 6.39 9.01
C ASP A 38 -7.28 6.94 10.39
N SER A 39 -6.61 8.02 10.78
CA SER A 39 -6.74 8.68 12.08
C SER A 39 -8.17 9.10 12.45
N LYS A 40 -9.04 9.37 11.46
CA LYS A 40 -10.44 9.77 11.71
C LYS A 40 -11.39 8.57 11.84
N THR A 41 -11.21 7.54 11.03
CA THR A 41 -12.19 6.44 10.88
C THR A 41 -11.76 5.15 11.56
N GLY A 42 -10.47 5.00 11.86
CA GLY A 42 -9.88 3.74 12.34
C GLY A 42 -9.88 2.62 11.30
N GLN A 43 -10.26 2.89 10.05
CA GLN A 43 -10.32 1.90 8.99
C GLN A 43 -8.95 1.75 8.30
N PRO A 44 -8.64 0.56 7.74
CA PRO A 44 -7.41 0.34 6.98
C PRO A 44 -7.28 1.27 5.78
N LEU A 45 -6.16 2.00 5.71
CA LEU A 45 -5.82 2.82 4.57
C LEU A 45 -5.43 1.95 3.38
N GLN A 46 -5.99 2.26 2.23
CA GLN A 46 -5.81 1.50 1.00
C GLN A 46 -4.60 2.00 0.20
N PHE A 47 -3.84 1.07 -0.40
CA PHE A 47 -2.61 1.35 -1.16
C PHE A 47 -2.66 0.77 -2.58
N GLY A 48 -1.83 1.30 -3.46
CA GLY A 48 -1.72 0.91 -4.86
C GLY A 48 -0.27 0.72 -5.29
N PHE A 49 0.03 -0.45 -5.85
CA PHE A 49 1.30 -0.75 -6.51
C PHE A 49 1.35 -0.06 -7.89
N PRO A 50 2.50 0.47 -8.36
CA PRO A 50 3.78 0.58 -7.67
C PRO A 50 3.93 1.88 -6.86
N ASN A 51 2.98 2.80 -6.98
CA ASN A 51 3.18 4.21 -6.60
C ASN A 51 3.13 4.50 -5.11
N THR A 52 2.44 3.66 -4.33
CA THR A 52 2.25 3.86 -2.88
C THR A 52 2.51 2.59 -2.08
N SER A 53 2.96 1.51 -2.72
CA SER A 53 3.16 0.19 -2.13
C SER A 53 4.41 0.06 -1.24
N THR A 54 5.07 1.15 -0.91
CA THR A 54 6.32 1.15 -0.13
C THR A 54 6.34 2.27 0.90
N PHE A 55 7.03 2.03 2.00
CA PHE A 55 7.33 3.03 3.02
C PHE A 55 8.77 2.88 3.53
N SER A 56 9.30 3.97 4.06
CA SER A 56 10.70 4.06 4.48
C SER A 56 10.82 3.90 6.00
N ILE A 57 11.73 3.02 6.40
CA ILE A 57 12.11 2.74 7.78
C ILE A 57 13.61 2.97 7.93
N ILE A 58 14.03 3.50 9.08
CA ILE A 58 15.44 3.68 9.42
C ILE A 58 15.69 2.93 10.72
N GLU A 59 16.75 2.12 10.75
CA GLU A 59 17.25 1.51 11.98
C GLU A 59 18.17 2.51 12.69
N GLU A 60 17.90 2.77 13.96
CA GLU A 60 18.57 3.79 14.76
C GLU A 60 19.73 3.16 15.54
N GLY A 61 20.69 3.99 15.96
CA GLY A 61 21.82 3.54 16.80
C GLY A 61 23.07 3.09 16.03
N TRP A 62 23.12 3.32 14.71
CA TRP A 62 24.28 3.05 13.86
C TRP A 62 24.91 4.33 13.32
N ASP A 63 26.24 4.34 13.17
CA ASP A 63 26.95 5.40 12.47
C ASP A 63 26.60 5.34 10.97
N GLY A 64 25.81 6.30 10.49
CA GLY A 64 25.34 6.34 9.10
C GLY A 64 24.02 5.58 8.89
N GLU A 65 22.97 6.02 9.60
CA GLU A 65 21.58 5.55 9.42
C GLU A 65 21.20 5.40 7.94
N ALA A 66 20.89 4.17 7.52
CA ALA A 66 20.47 3.86 6.16
C ALA A 66 18.96 3.72 6.08
N THR A 67 18.35 4.34 5.06
CA THR A 67 16.92 4.15 4.78
C THR A 67 16.69 2.77 4.16
N GLN A 68 15.85 1.98 4.83
CA GLN A 68 15.30 0.72 4.33
C GLN A 68 13.93 0.96 3.70
N THR A 69 13.59 0.16 2.68
CA THR A 69 12.27 0.19 2.03
C THR A 69 11.49 -1.06 2.41
N TRP A 70 10.36 -0.88 3.06
CA TRP A 70 9.41 -1.95 3.35
C TRP A 70 8.18 -1.82 2.43
N TYR A 71 7.45 -2.92 2.27
CA TYR A 71 6.31 -3.02 1.35
C TYR A 71 5.00 -3.13 2.10
N VAL A 72 3.96 -2.52 1.54
CA VAL A 72 2.59 -2.57 2.06
C VAL A 72 1.66 -3.15 1.01
N LYS A 73 0.75 -4.04 1.43
CA LYS A 73 -0.26 -4.67 0.58
C LYS A 73 -1.35 -3.65 0.22
N PRO A 74 -2.12 -3.87 -0.86
CA PRO A 74 -3.16 -2.92 -1.27
C PRO A 74 -4.26 -2.65 -0.23
N ASN A 75 -4.46 -3.54 0.73
CA ASN A 75 -5.41 -3.39 1.83
C ASN A 75 -4.86 -2.62 3.06
N GLY A 76 -3.61 -2.17 3.02
CA GLY A 76 -2.98 -1.44 4.11
C GLY A 76 -2.21 -2.26 5.12
N THR A 77 -2.22 -3.60 5.00
CA THR A 77 -1.43 -4.49 5.86
C THR A 77 0.00 -4.65 5.34
N TYR A 78 0.95 -4.88 6.22
CA TYR A 78 2.34 -5.16 5.88
C TYR A 78 2.90 -6.26 6.78
N ILE A 79 3.92 -6.96 6.27
CA ILE A 79 4.70 -7.92 7.02
C ILE A 79 6.15 -7.87 6.55
N ASN A 80 7.08 -7.85 7.49
CA ASN A 80 8.50 -8.06 7.24
C ASN A 80 9.02 -9.14 8.19
N LYS A 81 9.45 -10.28 7.63
CA LYS A 81 9.95 -11.44 8.37
C LYS A 81 11.48 -11.42 8.57
N LEU A 82 12.16 -10.42 7.99
CA LEU A 82 13.61 -10.32 7.93
C LEU A 82 14.04 -8.98 8.53
N THR A 83 13.87 -8.82 9.85
CA THR A 83 14.30 -7.63 10.60
C THR A 83 15.19 -8.02 11.78
N PHE A 84 15.90 -7.04 12.35
CA PHE A 84 16.62 -7.20 13.60
C PHE A 84 15.79 -6.62 14.76
N GLU A 85 16.06 -7.09 15.97
CA GLU A 85 15.62 -6.36 17.16
C GLU A 85 16.40 -5.06 17.30
N GLY A 86 15.73 -4.00 17.76
CA GLY A 86 16.35 -2.68 17.83
C GLY A 86 15.33 -1.55 17.78
N ASP A 87 15.85 -0.33 17.78
CA ASP A 87 15.06 0.89 17.65
C ASP A 87 14.99 1.32 16.18
N TYR A 88 13.79 1.71 15.75
CA TYR A 88 13.48 2.08 14.40
C TYR A 88 12.72 3.39 14.36
N ARG A 89 12.78 4.07 13.21
CA ARG A 89 11.97 5.24 12.89
C ARG A 89 11.31 5.07 11.54
N ILE A 90 9.99 5.20 11.49
CA ILE A 90 9.29 5.40 10.22
C ILE A 90 9.52 6.85 9.78
N GLN A 91 9.81 7.05 8.50
CA GLN A 91 9.96 8.38 7.91
C GLN A 91 9.43 8.38 6.49
N THR A 92 8.17 8.77 6.30
CA THR A 92 7.53 8.66 5.00
C THR A 92 7.38 9.99 4.28
N TYR A 93 7.70 9.95 2.98
CA TYR A 93 7.44 11.02 2.02
C TYR A 93 6.77 10.41 0.79
N ASN A 94 6.08 11.22 -0.01
CA ASN A 94 5.53 10.81 -1.31
C ASN A 94 4.57 9.60 -1.27
N SER A 95 3.87 9.42 -0.15
CA SER A 95 2.80 8.42 0.05
C SER A 95 1.42 9.03 -0.25
N ASN A 96 0.33 8.29 -0.07
CA ASN A 96 -1.05 8.80 -0.20
C ASN A 96 -1.63 9.36 1.11
N TYR A 97 -0.77 9.74 2.05
CA TYR A 97 -1.12 10.31 3.34
C TYR A 97 -0.07 11.37 3.74
N TYR A 98 -0.41 12.21 4.73
CA TYR A 98 0.52 13.23 5.21
C TYR A 98 1.80 12.60 5.80
N PRO A 99 2.99 13.19 5.56
CA PRO A 99 4.26 12.63 6.05
C PRO A 99 4.20 12.22 7.53
N LEU A 100 4.70 11.02 7.82
CA LEU A 100 4.75 10.46 9.17
C LEU A 100 6.21 10.27 9.60
N THR A 101 6.54 10.73 10.80
CA THR A 101 7.79 10.44 11.49
C THR A 101 7.51 9.98 12.91
N GLU A 102 7.84 8.74 13.23
CA GLU A 102 7.59 8.15 14.55
C GLU A 102 8.64 7.08 14.88
N LYS A 103 9.04 6.98 16.15
CA LYS A 103 9.97 5.95 16.63
C LYS A 103 9.23 4.75 17.23
N PHE A 104 9.77 3.55 17.04
CA PHE A 104 9.26 2.31 17.62
C PHE A 104 10.41 1.31 17.83
N SER A 105 10.21 0.32 18.69
CA SER A 105 11.23 -0.71 18.96
C SER A 105 10.69 -2.09 18.58
N LEU A 106 11.56 -2.93 18.02
CA LEU A 106 11.28 -4.34 17.77
C LEU A 106 12.04 -5.19 18.77
N LYS A 107 11.38 -6.22 19.30
CA LYS A 107 11.99 -7.25 20.15
C LYS A 107 12.29 -8.50 19.32
N LYS A 108 13.22 -9.35 19.78
CA LYS A 108 13.40 -10.69 19.24
C LYS A 108 12.07 -11.44 19.10
N GLY A 109 11.85 -12.08 17.96
CA GLY A 109 10.62 -12.79 17.62
C GLY A 109 9.55 -11.89 16.96
N GLY A 110 8.28 -12.21 17.22
CA GLY A 110 7.13 -11.55 16.57
C GLY A 110 6.74 -10.22 17.21
N ASN A 111 6.52 -9.21 16.37
CA ASN A 111 6.06 -7.88 16.75
C ASN A 111 4.83 -7.47 15.93
N THR A 112 3.96 -6.66 16.54
CA THR A 112 2.83 -6.02 15.86
C THR A 112 2.98 -4.51 15.97
N ARG A 113 2.88 -3.80 14.85
CA ARG A 113 3.02 -2.35 14.82
C ARG A 113 2.08 -1.71 13.80
N ASP A 114 1.04 -1.07 14.30
CA ASP A 114 0.13 -0.27 13.47
C ASP A 114 0.60 1.18 13.37
N PHE A 115 0.35 1.81 12.23
CA PHE A 115 0.64 3.22 11.99
C PHE A 115 -0.65 3.99 11.74
N THR A 116 -0.92 5.00 12.57
CA THR A 116 -2.07 5.89 12.37
C THR A 116 -1.65 7.08 11.53
N VAL A 117 -2.34 7.29 10.41
CA VAL A 117 -2.02 8.32 9.42
C VAL A 117 -3.25 9.11 9.01
N THR A 118 -3.05 10.31 8.47
CA THR A 118 -4.14 11.09 7.87
C THR A 118 -3.99 11.01 6.35
N PRO A 119 -4.93 10.39 5.59
CA PRO A 119 -4.89 10.38 4.14
C PRO A 119 -5.01 11.79 3.56
N TYR A 120 -4.83 11.99 2.26
CA TYR A 120 -5.14 13.28 1.62
C TYR A 120 -6.63 13.44 1.29
N ALA A 121 -7.25 12.34 0.86
CA ALA A 121 -8.67 12.23 0.54
C ALA A 121 -9.29 10.99 1.18
N ARG A 122 -10.58 11.05 1.50
CA ARG A 122 -11.37 9.87 1.87
C ARG A 122 -12.43 9.61 0.83
N ILE A 123 -12.54 8.35 0.40
CA ILE A 123 -13.63 7.86 -0.44
C ILE A 123 -14.66 7.24 0.50
N LEU A 124 -15.90 7.72 0.43
CA LEU A 124 -16.97 7.33 1.34
C LEU A 124 -18.05 6.59 0.56
N ASP A 125 -18.64 5.58 1.19
CA ASP A 125 -19.73 4.75 0.66
C ASP A 125 -19.51 4.24 -0.78
N PRO A 126 -18.31 3.71 -1.15
CA PRO A 126 -18.07 3.24 -2.50
C PRO A 126 -19.01 2.09 -2.86
N LYS A 127 -19.68 2.19 -4.02
CA LYS A 127 -20.55 1.14 -4.55
C LYS A 127 -20.29 1.01 -6.04
N ILE A 128 -20.25 -0.23 -6.51
CA ILE A 128 -20.05 -0.55 -7.92
C ILE A 128 -21.22 -1.41 -8.37
N ARG A 129 -21.82 -1.05 -9.50
CA ARG A 129 -22.99 -1.73 -10.05
C ARG A 129 -22.86 -1.86 -11.56
N TYR A 130 -23.35 -2.97 -12.07
CA TYR A 130 -23.53 -3.18 -13.50
C TYR A 130 -25.01 -3.01 -13.88
N ASP A 131 -25.26 -2.26 -14.95
CA ASP A 131 -26.57 -2.14 -15.58
C ASP A 131 -26.53 -2.82 -16.95
N ALA A 132 -27.29 -3.90 -17.10
CA ALA A 132 -27.35 -4.67 -18.34
C ALA A 132 -28.07 -3.94 -19.49
N GLY A 133 -28.98 -3.02 -19.18
CA GLY A 133 -29.71 -2.25 -20.19
C GLY A 133 -28.83 -1.20 -20.86
N THR A 134 -28.00 -0.51 -20.07
CA THR A 134 -27.04 0.49 -20.58
C THR A 134 -25.66 -0.10 -20.87
N LYS A 135 -25.39 -1.33 -20.41
CA LYS A 135 -24.08 -2.00 -20.43
C LYS A 135 -23.00 -1.22 -19.68
N GLN A 136 -23.40 -0.45 -18.68
CA GLN A 136 -22.48 0.38 -17.91
C GLN A 136 -22.09 -0.30 -16.61
N LEU A 137 -20.78 -0.31 -16.33
CA LEU A 137 -20.25 -0.54 -15.01
C LEU A 137 -20.05 0.84 -14.35
N THR A 138 -20.78 1.10 -13.28
CA THR A 138 -20.90 2.41 -12.66
C THR A 138 -20.39 2.35 -11.22
N ALA A 139 -19.52 3.30 -10.87
CA ALA A 139 -19.04 3.55 -9.52
C ALA A 139 -19.75 4.79 -8.95
N THR A 140 -20.43 4.63 -7.82
CA THR A 140 -21.04 5.72 -7.05
C THR A 140 -20.37 5.83 -5.69
N PHE A 141 -19.98 7.03 -5.28
CA PHE A 141 -19.25 7.28 -4.05
C PHE A 141 -19.32 8.76 -3.67
N LYS A 142 -18.91 9.12 -2.45
CA LYS A 142 -18.63 10.50 -2.07
C LYS A 142 -17.14 10.66 -1.80
N VAL A 143 -16.64 11.88 -1.82
CA VAL A 143 -15.24 12.16 -1.50
C VAL A 143 -15.13 13.38 -0.60
N GLU A 144 -14.18 13.37 0.34
CA GLU A 144 -13.81 14.54 1.14
C GLU A 144 -12.30 14.78 1.12
N HIS A 145 -11.90 16.05 1.24
CA HIS A 145 -10.57 16.40 1.67
C HIS A 145 -10.39 15.96 3.12
N ALA A 146 -9.33 15.20 3.40
CA ALA A 146 -9.08 14.76 4.76
C ALA A 146 -8.64 15.91 5.69
N ASP A 147 -7.92 16.88 5.13
CA ASP A 147 -7.60 18.18 5.72
C ASP A 147 -7.86 19.29 4.67
N PRO A 148 -9.05 19.93 4.71
CA PRO A 148 -9.42 21.00 3.80
C PRO A 148 -8.56 22.28 3.93
N SER A 149 -7.77 22.42 5.01
CA SER A 149 -6.84 23.55 5.16
C SER A 149 -5.57 23.39 4.32
N LYS A 150 -5.26 22.15 3.90
CA LYS A 150 -4.03 21.78 3.20
C LYS A 150 -4.23 21.33 1.76
N THR A 151 -5.40 20.77 1.43
CA THR A 151 -5.73 20.35 0.07
C THR A 151 -6.99 21.05 -0.40
N ASN A 152 -6.98 21.49 -1.66
CA ASN A 152 -8.06 22.29 -2.25
C ASN A 152 -8.39 21.91 -3.71
N LYS A 153 -7.69 20.93 -4.27
CA LYS A 153 -7.98 20.36 -5.58
C LYS A 153 -8.28 18.88 -5.43
N MET A 154 -9.30 18.40 -6.13
CA MET A 154 -9.68 17.00 -6.14
C MET A 154 -9.86 16.52 -7.58
N LEU A 155 -9.31 15.33 -7.86
CA LEU A 155 -9.60 14.55 -9.05
C LEU A 155 -10.03 13.16 -8.61
N VAL A 156 -11.03 12.59 -9.28
CA VAL A 156 -11.48 11.22 -9.02
C VAL A 156 -11.43 10.38 -10.30
N ALA A 157 -11.17 9.09 -10.13
CA ALA A 157 -11.05 8.14 -11.23
C ALA A 157 -11.69 6.80 -10.85
N PHE A 158 -12.39 6.21 -11.81
CA PHE A 158 -12.75 4.80 -11.81
C PHE A 158 -11.64 4.05 -12.55
N LEU A 159 -11.08 3.05 -11.89
CA LEU A 159 -9.90 2.31 -12.31
C LEU A 159 -10.30 0.86 -12.56
N GLY A 160 -9.71 0.26 -13.59
CA GLY A 160 -9.95 -1.14 -13.93
C GLY A 160 -8.69 -1.83 -14.38
N PHE A 161 -8.43 -3.04 -13.90
CA PHE A 161 -7.26 -3.82 -14.28
C PHE A 161 -7.54 -5.32 -14.31
N THR A 162 -6.60 -6.06 -14.91
CA THR A 162 -6.75 -7.49 -15.16
C THR A 162 -6.47 -8.35 -13.95
N ASP A 163 -5.90 -7.77 -12.90
CA ASP A 163 -5.59 -8.42 -11.64
C ASP A 163 -5.95 -7.52 -10.43
N ARG A 164 -5.88 -8.12 -9.23
CA ARG A 164 -6.20 -7.46 -7.95
C ARG A 164 -5.28 -6.28 -7.58
N PHE A 165 -4.19 -6.04 -8.29
CA PHE A 165 -3.30 -4.90 -8.07
C PHE A 165 -3.76 -3.62 -8.80
N VAL A 166 -5.01 -3.57 -9.28
CA VAL A 166 -5.64 -2.36 -9.83
C VAL A 166 -5.35 -1.10 -9.00
N SER A 167 -4.78 -0.11 -9.67
CA SER A 167 -4.28 1.13 -9.06
C SER A 167 -4.15 2.23 -10.12
N ASP A 168 -3.63 3.40 -9.74
CA ASP A 168 -3.29 4.46 -10.70
C ASP A 168 -2.13 4.07 -11.64
N GLY A 169 -1.22 3.20 -11.20
CA GLY A 169 -0.15 2.63 -12.03
C GLY A 169 -0.60 1.44 -12.89
N PHE A 170 -1.66 0.74 -12.47
CA PHE A 170 -2.26 -0.38 -13.19
C PHE A 170 -3.74 -0.09 -13.46
N ASN A 171 -3.99 0.68 -14.52
CA ASN A 171 -5.33 1.05 -14.95
C ASN A 171 -5.46 1.00 -16.47
N ASN A 172 -6.44 0.22 -16.93
CA ASN A 172 -6.81 0.06 -18.34
C ASN A 172 -7.95 1.00 -18.78
N PHE A 173 -8.66 1.64 -17.85
CA PHE A 173 -9.72 2.58 -18.21
C PHE A 173 -9.15 3.91 -18.69
N THR A 174 -9.44 4.24 -19.95
CA THR A 174 -9.05 5.51 -20.59
C THR A 174 -10.25 6.39 -20.93
N ALA A 175 -11.47 5.84 -20.87
CA ALA A 175 -12.70 6.59 -21.08
C ALA A 175 -12.78 7.85 -20.21
N ALA A 176 -13.19 8.97 -20.82
CA ALA A 176 -13.35 10.23 -20.09
C ALA A 176 -14.42 10.15 -18.98
N THR A 177 -15.44 9.31 -19.17
CA THR A 177 -16.51 9.04 -18.19
C THR A 177 -16.02 8.30 -16.94
N ALA A 178 -14.83 7.70 -17.01
CA ALA A 178 -14.17 7.07 -15.87
C ALA A 178 -13.37 8.07 -15.02
N LYS A 179 -13.38 9.38 -15.33
CA LYS A 179 -12.58 10.38 -14.60
C LYS A 179 -13.34 11.70 -14.46
N MET A 180 -13.09 12.41 -13.36
CA MET A 180 -13.56 13.77 -13.17
C MET A 180 -12.46 14.58 -12.49
N SER A 181 -12.03 15.68 -13.11
CA SER A 181 -10.91 16.52 -12.65
C SER A 181 -11.29 17.98 -12.42
N LYS A 182 -12.48 18.39 -12.86
CA LYS A 182 -12.99 19.74 -12.74
C LYS A 182 -14.23 19.74 -11.84
N ASP A 183 -14.30 20.71 -10.94
CA ASP A 183 -15.43 20.97 -10.04
C ASP A 183 -15.88 19.73 -9.24
N VAL A 184 -14.94 18.85 -8.87
CA VAL A 184 -15.23 17.64 -8.08
C VAL A 184 -15.73 18.06 -6.68
N PRO A 185 -16.96 17.69 -6.28
CA PRO A 185 -17.55 18.11 -5.02
C PRO A 185 -16.97 17.30 -3.85
N ALA A 186 -15.81 17.71 -3.35
CA ALA A 186 -15.07 17.04 -2.28
C ALA A 186 -15.53 17.44 -0.86
N ASN A 187 -16.83 17.45 -0.63
CA ASN A 187 -17.47 17.91 0.62
C ASN A 187 -17.93 16.78 1.56
N GLY A 188 -17.72 15.52 1.17
CA GLY A 188 -18.11 14.33 1.94
C GLY A 188 -19.61 13.99 1.89
N THR A 189 -20.43 14.77 1.19
CA THR A 189 -21.90 14.60 1.18
C THR A 189 -22.47 14.39 -0.22
N THR A 190 -21.93 15.06 -1.23
CA THR A 190 -22.39 14.95 -2.62
C THR A 190 -21.94 13.62 -3.23
N GLU A 191 -22.89 12.85 -3.75
CA GLU A 191 -22.61 11.62 -4.49
C GLU A 191 -22.08 11.95 -5.89
N ILE A 192 -21.00 11.26 -6.26
CA ILE A 192 -20.35 11.32 -7.56
C ILE A 192 -20.60 9.97 -8.25
N SER A 193 -20.83 10.02 -9.57
CA SER A 193 -20.98 8.84 -10.41
C SER A 193 -19.97 8.88 -11.56
N LEU A 194 -19.22 7.80 -11.73
CA LEU A 194 -18.32 7.55 -12.86
C LEU A 194 -18.70 6.22 -13.49
N PHE A 195 -18.53 6.06 -14.80
CA PHE A 195 -18.90 4.82 -15.47
C PHE A 195 -18.00 4.50 -16.66
N VAL A 196 -18.00 3.21 -17.02
CA VAL A 196 -17.46 2.70 -18.29
C VAL A 196 -18.49 1.84 -18.98
N ASP A 197 -18.56 1.93 -20.31
CA ASP A 197 -19.32 0.98 -21.13
C ASP A 197 -18.48 -0.29 -21.32
N VAL A 198 -18.95 -1.42 -20.78
CA VAL A 198 -18.19 -2.69 -20.84
C VAL A 198 -18.18 -3.30 -22.24
N SER A 199 -19.07 -2.84 -23.13
CA SER A 199 -19.11 -3.25 -24.54
C SER A 199 -18.11 -2.52 -25.41
N ASP A 200 -17.56 -1.39 -24.94
CA ASP A 200 -16.50 -0.66 -25.64
C ASP A 200 -15.14 -1.35 -25.41
N LYS A 201 -14.72 -2.12 -26.41
CA LYS A 201 -13.46 -2.87 -26.41
C LYS A 201 -12.25 -2.01 -26.78
N VAL A 202 -12.46 -0.77 -27.22
CA VAL A 202 -11.39 0.16 -27.65
C VAL A 202 -11.09 1.18 -26.54
N ALA A 203 -12.11 1.79 -25.94
CA ALA A 203 -11.96 2.85 -24.92
C ALA A 203 -11.55 2.34 -23.52
N ASN A 204 -11.48 1.02 -23.31
CA ASN A 204 -11.10 0.42 -22.04
C ASN A 204 -9.85 -0.46 -22.15
N ASN A 205 -8.98 -0.20 -23.12
CA ASN A 205 -7.70 -0.90 -23.33
C ASN A 205 -7.83 -2.43 -23.22
N ALA A 206 -8.86 -3.00 -23.85
CA ALA A 206 -9.17 -4.43 -23.82
C ALA A 206 -9.42 -5.04 -22.40
N GLN A 207 -9.70 -4.24 -21.38
CA GLN A 207 -10.02 -4.70 -20.02
C GLN A 207 -11.06 -5.83 -20.06
N PHE A 208 -12.15 -5.61 -20.80
CA PHE A 208 -13.30 -6.51 -20.96
C PHE A 208 -13.24 -7.35 -22.25
N LYS A 209 -12.07 -7.48 -22.89
CA LYS A 209 -11.93 -8.23 -24.15
C LYS A 209 -12.15 -9.73 -23.97
N TYR A 210 -11.73 -10.27 -22.82
CA TYR A 210 -11.76 -11.70 -22.50
C TYR A 210 -12.77 -11.98 -21.40
N ASN A 211 -13.41 -13.16 -21.47
CA ASN A 211 -14.31 -13.67 -20.44
C ASN A 211 -13.49 -14.17 -19.23
N ARG A 212 -13.29 -13.29 -18.24
CA ARG A 212 -12.55 -13.56 -17.01
C ARG A 212 -13.03 -12.65 -15.89
N VAL A 213 -12.57 -12.90 -14.67
CA VAL A 213 -12.73 -11.93 -13.59
C VAL A 213 -12.01 -10.62 -13.90
N HIS A 214 -12.61 -9.52 -13.50
CA HIS A 214 -12.08 -8.17 -13.65
C HIS A 214 -11.97 -7.52 -12.28
N TYR A 215 -11.01 -6.61 -12.13
CA TYR A 215 -10.79 -5.92 -10.87
C TYR A 215 -10.93 -4.42 -11.08
N VAL A 216 -11.67 -3.77 -10.18
CA VAL A 216 -11.96 -2.35 -10.29
C VAL A 216 -11.81 -1.65 -8.94
N ARG A 217 -11.54 -0.34 -9.01
CA ARG A 217 -11.25 0.48 -7.84
C ARG A 217 -11.62 1.94 -8.10
N ILE A 218 -11.94 2.68 -7.05
CA ILE A 218 -12.11 4.13 -7.11
C ILE A 218 -10.83 4.77 -6.58
N GLY A 219 -10.33 5.79 -7.27
CA GLY A 219 -9.22 6.63 -6.84
C GLY A 219 -9.67 8.07 -6.62
N ALA A 220 -9.11 8.69 -5.58
CA ALA A 220 -9.23 10.11 -5.26
C ALA A 220 -7.84 10.72 -5.10
N LEU A 221 -7.59 11.80 -5.83
CA LEU A 221 -6.34 12.54 -5.83
C LEU A 221 -6.60 13.95 -5.30
N ALA A 222 -6.28 14.14 -4.02
CA ALA A 222 -6.30 15.45 -3.39
C ALA A 222 -4.91 16.10 -3.44
N THR A 223 -4.84 17.35 -3.89
CA THR A 223 -3.59 18.13 -3.92
C THR A 223 -3.79 19.53 -3.34
N GLY A 224 -2.68 20.14 -2.95
CA GLY A 224 -2.61 21.51 -2.43
C GLY A 224 -1.20 22.08 -2.58
N ALA A 225 -1.00 23.34 -2.20
CA ALA A 225 0.32 23.97 -2.30
C ALA A 225 1.34 23.23 -1.42
N GLY A 226 2.36 22.60 -2.03
CA GLY A 226 3.36 21.80 -1.34
C GLY A 226 2.85 20.47 -0.75
N VAL A 227 1.60 20.08 -1.04
CA VAL A 227 0.95 18.89 -0.48
C VAL A 227 0.60 17.93 -1.60
N ASN A 228 1.01 16.66 -1.45
CA ASN A 228 0.85 15.60 -2.44
C ASN A 228 1.42 15.97 -3.83
N SER A 229 2.63 16.53 -3.86
CA SER A 229 3.32 16.93 -5.10
C SER A 229 3.70 15.74 -5.99
N SER A 230 3.70 14.52 -5.46
CA SER A 230 3.89 13.27 -6.21
C SER A 230 2.59 12.69 -6.77
N TYR A 231 1.47 13.40 -6.63
CA TYR A 231 0.17 13.03 -7.19
C TYR A 231 -0.29 11.60 -6.84
N ARG A 232 -0.15 11.21 -5.57
CA ARG A 232 -0.55 9.89 -5.08
C ARG A 232 -2.05 9.83 -4.83
N TYR A 233 -2.68 8.77 -5.33
CA TYR A 233 -4.11 8.51 -5.12
C TYR A 233 -4.37 7.86 -3.76
N ASN A 234 -5.40 8.34 -3.06
CA ASN A 234 -6.15 7.54 -2.11
C ASN A 234 -7.09 6.61 -2.87
N LEU A 235 -7.27 5.38 -2.38
CA LEU A 235 -7.98 4.35 -3.11
C LEU A 235 -9.13 3.79 -2.25
N SER A 236 -10.19 3.27 -2.89
CA SER A 236 -11.19 2.45 -2.23
C SER A 236 -10.64 1.05 -1.95
N PRO A 237 -11.39 0.14 -1.30
CA PRO A 237 -11.14 -1.30 -1.43
C PRO A 237 -11.17 -1.75 -2.91
N VAL A 238 -10.55 -2.89 -3.20
CA VAL A 238 -10.59 -3.52 -4.53
C VAL A 238 -11.85 -4.35 -4.65
N TYR A 239 -12.51 -4.26 -5.79
CA TYR A 239 -13.69 -5.06 -6.09
C TYR A 239 -13.37 -6.03 -7.24
N GLU A 240 -13.70 -7.29 -7.03
CA GLU A 240 -13.75 -8.30 -8.06
C GLU A 240 -15.13 -8.26 -8.75
N VAL A 241 -15.12 -8.32 -10.07
CA VAL A 241 -16.29 -8.34 -10.92
C VAL A 241 -16.23 -9.64 -11.71
N SER A 242 -17.26 -10.47 -11.60
CA SER A 242 -17.35 -11.71 -12.38
C SER A 242 -17.41 -11.41 -13.87
N SER A 243 -17.05 -12.41 -14.65
CA SER A 243 -16.92 -12.26 -16.11
C SER A 243 -18.25 -11.99 -16.83
N ASP A 244 -19.38 -12.30 -16.17
CA ASP A 244 -20.74 -12.01 -16.61
C ASP A 244 -21.34 -10.76 -15.94
N PHE A 245 -20.57 -10.06 -15.11
CA PHE A 245 -20.94 -8.85 -14.36
C PHE A 245 -22.10 -9.03 -13.37
N GLN A 246 -22.51 -10.28 -13.08
CA GLN A 246 -23.62 -10.55 -12.15
C GLN A 246 -23.20 -10.45 -10.68
N THR A 247 -21.92 -10.71 -10.39
CA THR A 247 -21.38 -10.63 -9.03
C THR A 247 -20.27 -9.59 -8.97
N ILE A 248 -20.37 -8.72 -7.98
CA ILE A 248 -19.41 -7.67 -7.68
C ILE A 248 -19.18 -7.72 -6.18
N GLN A 249 -17.96 -8.04 -5.77
CA GLN A 249 -17.63 -8.24 -4.36
C GLN A 249 -16.32 -7.56 -4.00
N GLU A 250 -16.26 -7.00 -2.78
CA GLU A 250 -15.02 -6.47 -2.22
C GLU A 250 -14.06 -7.61 -1.89
N ILE A 251 -12.78 -7.44 -2.23
CA ILE A 251 -11.72 -8.36 -1.86
C ILE A 251 -11.24 -8.06 -0.45
N THR A 252 -11.63 -8.92 0.48
CA THR A 252 -11.23 -8.84 1.89
C THR A 252 -10.06 -9.77 2.22
N ASN A 253 -9.91 -10.89 1.50
CA ASN A 253 -8.85 -11.87 1.72
C ASN A 253 -7.60 -11.55 0.88
N TRP A 254 -6.58 -11.03 1.55
CA TRP A 254 -5.26 -10.72 0.97
C TRP A 254 -4.17 -11.73 1.41
N THR A 255 -4.59 -12.95 1.73
CA THR A 255 -3.68 -14.04 2.09
C THR A 255 -2.83 -14.44 0.88
N GLU A 256 -1.58 -14.76 1.18
CA GLU A 256 -0.69 -15.46 0.24
C GLU A 256 -1.16 -16.92 0.22
N ASP A 257 -1.62 -17.39 -0.93
CA ASP A 257 -1.63 -18.83 -1.23
C ASP A 257 -0.21 -19.25 -1.62
#